data_AF-A0A955QPL9-F1
#
_entry.id   AF-A0A955QPL9-F1
#
_cell.length_a   1.000
_cell.length_b   1.000
_cell.length_c   1.000
_cell.angle_alpha   90.00
_cell.angle_beta   90.00
_cell.angle_gamma   90.00
#
_symmetry.space_group_name_H-M   'P 1'
#
loop_
_entity.id
_entity.type
_entity.pdbx_description
1 polymer ?
#
loop_
_entity_poly.entity_id
_entity_poly.type
_entity_poly.pdbx_seq_one_letter_code
_entity_poly.pdbx_strand_id
1 'polypeptide(L)'
;LAVHGLEGDIQKAITYYEDPHKLVGKADYVMANPPFNVDEIDADKVKSDPRLPFGLPGVNKGGKVSNGNYIWISYFYSYLNDKGRAGFVMSSQASSAGGGEAKVRQKLVETGDVDIMIAIRSNFFYTRTVPCELWFLNRNKPKAHKDKVLMIDARNVYRKVTRKIYDFSPEQQHNLQAIVWLYRSETDRYLQLVSHYLSKVAEEAHACIEMKNAMGQTVQPLPAFSAALQALRNILDPFVKEILTSPPKGEGQGKGGVTEITKELDKETTQFGQDINQFHKSAQQAAKQSKTAPATNAALLKLTQAFEPLAEQSRDLIKQTDLIYKLATRLIDTCENECNAKESEAWVGRDIIRARKAADEARGLAVEQLKQVRYFWKQAHWLTERFPDAKLRNVEGLVKLVDLKEIAANDWSLTPGRYVGVAPEEVDENFDFEETLREIHVELEDLNAEAVTLAATIKKNFEELGV
;
A
#
# COMPACT_ATOMS: atom_id res chain seq x y z
N LEU A 1 1.03 -23.56 19.99
CA LEU A 1 1.23 -24.87 19.33
C LEU A 1 -0.06 -25.68 19.33
N ALA A 2 -0.60 -26.07 20.50
CA ALA A 2 -1.83 -26.86 20.61
C ALA A 2 -3.04 -26.32 19.82
N VAL A 3 -3.34 -25.01 19.90
CA VAL A 3 -4.45 -24.38 19.14
C VAL A 3 -4.30 -24.50 17.62
N HIS A 4 -3.06 -24.59 17.14
CA HIS A 4 -2.75 -24.72 15.72
C HIS A 4 -2.49 -26.19 15.30
N GLY A 5 -2.73 -27.16 16.18
CA GLY A 5 -2.48 -28.59 15.90
C GLY A 5 -0.99 -28.92 15.67
N LEU A 6 -0.08 -28.13 16.24
CA LEU A 6 1.37 -28.33 16.11
C LEU A 6 1.93 -28.96 17.38
N GLU A 7 2.90 -29.86 17.22
CA GLU A 7 3.75 -30.38 18.29
C GLU A 7 5.10 -29.65 18.29
N GLY A 8 5.73 -29.53 19.46
CA GLY A 8 7.04 -28.91 19.58
C GLY A 8 7.60 -28.97 21.00
N ASP A 9 8.93 -29.01 21.09
CA ASP A 9 9.66 -29.02 22.36
C ASP A 9 9.99 -27.58 22.79
N ILE A 10 9.21 -27.03 23.73
CA ILE A 10 9.40 -25.68 24.27
C ILE A 10 9.91 -25.78 25.71
N GLN A 11 11.11 -25.27 25.94
CA GLN A 11 11.77 -25.30 27.24
C GLN A 11 11.80 -23.91 27.89
N LYS A 12 11.54 -23.84 29.19
CA LYS A 12 11.71 -22.62 29.98
C LYS A 12 13.16 -22.53 30.43
N ALA A 13 13.94 -21.68 29.76
CA ALA A 13 15.36 -21.50 30.05
C ALA A 13 15.79 -20.05 29.72
N ILE A 14 16.88 -19.59 30.33
CA ILE A 14 17.54 -18.35 29.90
C ILE A 14 18.59 -18.73 28.85
N THR A 15 18.27 -18.53 27.56
CA THR A 15 19.13 -18.99 26.45
C THR A 15 20.58 -18.51 26.54
N TYR A 16 20.82 -17.35 27.16
CA TYR A 16 22.20 -16.88 27.39
C TYR A 16 23.03 -17.85 28.22
N TYR A 17 22.45 -18.47 29.25
CA TYR A 17 23.15 -19.29 30.23
C TYR A 17 22.84 -20.79 30.11
N GLU A 18 21.82 -21.14 29.33
CA GLU A 18 21.32 -22.49 29.19
C GLU A 18 21.11 -22.83 27.70
N ASP A 19 21.50 -24.05 27.31
CA ASP A 19 21.27 -24.62 25.98
C ASP A 19 20.60 -26.00 26.11
N PRO A 20 19.30 -26.05 26.44
CA PRO A 20 18.61 -27.32 26.71
C PRO A 20 18.54 -28.21 25.47
N HIS A 21 18.48 -27.63 24.27
CA HIS A 21 18.32 -28.37 23.02
C HIS A 21 19.66 -28.75 22.37
N LYS A 22 20.78 -28.14 22.77
CA LYS A 22 22.15 -28.46 22.30
C LYS A 22 22.24 -28.47 20.77
N LEU A 23 21.77 -27.39 20.15
CA LEU A 23 21.51 -27.31 18.70
C LEU A 23 22.69 -26.89 17.83
N VAL A 24 23.88 -26.68 18.41
CA VAL A 24 25.08 -26.29 17.64
C VAL A 24 25.29 -27.22 16.45
N GLY A 25 25.28 -26.65 15.24
CA GLY A 25 25.49 -27.35 13.97
C GLY A 25 24.36 -28.29 13.53
N LYS A 26 23.16 -28.23 14.12
CA LYS A 26 22.09 -29.23 13.89
C LYS A 26 20.88 -28.70 13.13
N ALA A 27 20.59 -27.41 13.21
CA ALA A 27 19.36 -26.84 12.67
C ALA A 27 19.43 -26.63 11.15
N ASP A 28 18.38 -27.08 10.44
CA ASP A 28 18.16 -26.72 9.03
C ASP A 28 17.64 -25.28 8.90
N TYR A 29 16.78 -24.86 9.84
CA TYR A 29 16.19 -23.53 9.84
C TYR A 29 16.22 -22.93 11.24
N VAL A 30 16.57 -21.64 11.32
CA VAL A 30 16.42 -20.82 12.53
C VAL A 30 15.60 -19.59 12.20
N MET A 31 14.53 -19.36 12.95
CA MET A 31 13.69 -18.17 12.82
C MET A 31 13.48 -17.53 14.19
N ALA A 32 13.72 -16.23 14.32
CA ALA A 32 13.62 -15.56 15.60
C ALA A 32 13.34 -14.06 15.48
N ASN A 33 12.75 -13.51 16.55
CA ASN A 33 12.69 -12.09 16.84
C ASN A 33 13.12 -11.92 18.32
N PRO A 34 14.44 -11.87 18.60
CA PRO A 34 14.96 -11.82 19.95
C PRO A 34 14.71 -10.44 20.62
N PRO A 35 14.81 -10.34 21.95
CA PRO A 35 14.83 -9.05 22.62
C PRO A 35 16.03 -8.21 22.16
N PHE A 36 15.76 -6.99 21.68
CA PHE A 36 16.80 -6.09 21.19
C PHE A 36 17.55 -5.39 22.33
N ASN A 37 18.84 -5.15 22.10
CA ASN A 37 19.68 -4.25 22.91
C ASN A 37 19.75 -4.61 24.41
N VAL A 38 19.71 -5.90 24.74
CA VAL A 38 19.89 -6.36 26.13
C VAL A 38 21.33 -6.09 26.57
N ASP A 39 21.54 -5.40 27.69
CA ASP A 39 22.83 -4.87 28.14
C ASP A 39 23.33 -5.46 29.49
N GLU A 40 22.57 -6.38 30.08
CA GLU A 40 22.86 -6.99 31.39
C GLU A 40 23.26 -8.49 31.29
N ILE A 41 23.87 -8.90 30.17
CA ILE A 41 24.34 -10.28 29.99
C ILE A 41 25.73 -10.41 30.61
N ASP A 42 25.91 -11.37 31.53
CA ASP A 42 27.18 -11.61 32.21
C ASP A 42 28.23 -12.17 31.25
N ALA A 43 29.27 -11.38 30.95
CA ALA A 43 30.27 -11.75 29.95
C ALA A 43 31.12 -12.96 30.39
N ASP A 44 31.41 -13.08 31.69
CA ASP A 44 32.22 -14.19 32.20
C ASP A 44 31.50 -15.53 32.10
N LYS A 45 30.17 -15.53 32.19
CA LYS A 45 29.35 -16.74 32.03
C LYS A 45 29.25 -17.22 30.59
N VAL A 46 29.36 -16.32 29.61
CA VAL A 46 29.13 -16.66 28.19
C VAL A 46 30.40 -16.64 27.33
N LYS A 47 31.52 -16.08 27.80
CA LYS A 47 32.76 -15.92 26.99
C LYS A 47 33.33 -17.21 26.38
N SER A 48 33.06 -18.37 26.99
CA SER A 48 33.52 -19.68 26.53
C SER A 48 32.41 -20.52 25.90
N ASP A 49 31.25 -19.93 25.62
CA ASP A 49 30.13 -20.62 25.03
C ASP A 49 30.45 -21.01 23.56
N PRO A 50 30.31 -22.28 23.16
CA PRO A 50 30.57 -22.72 21.79
C PRO A 50 29.66 -22.06 20.76
N ARG A 51 28.54 -21.46 21.20
CA ARG A 51 27.61 -20.71 20.35
C ARG A 51 28.13 -19.32 19.98
N LEU A 52 29.31 -18.91 20.45
CA LEU A 52 29.98 -17.65 20.10
C LEU A 52 31.22 -17.87 19.20
N PRO A 53 31.06 -18.41 17.97
CA PRO A 53 32.19 -18.75 17.11
C PRO A 53 33.03 -17.52 16.69
N PHE A 54 32.48 -16.32 16.83
CA PHE A 54 33.13 -15.06 16.46
C PHE A 54 33.73 -14.31 17.66
N GLY A 55 33.53 -14.83 18.88
CA GLY A 55 33.90 -14.19 20.13
C GLY A 55 32.81 -13.26 20.67
N LEU A 56 33.11 -12.59 21.79
CA LEU A 56 32.18 -11.67 22.43
C LEU A 56 32.05 -10.33 21.68
N PRO A 57 30.84 -9.74 21.65
CA PRO A 57 30.65 -8.33 21.31
C PRO A 57 31.19 -7.41 22.43
N GLY A 58 30.87 -6.11 22.39
CA GLY A 58 31.35 -5.15 23.37
C GLY A 58 31.02 -5.56 24.81
N VAL A 59 31.98 -5.35 25.72
CA VAL A 59 31.82 -5.57 27.16
C VAL A 59 32.04 -4.24 27.88
N ASN A 60 31.11 -3.87 28.74
CA ASN A 60 31.16 -2.65 29.53
C ASN A 60 32.11 -2.80 30.74
N LYS A 61 32.36 -1.70 31.45
CA LYS A 61 33.27 -1.68 32.63
C LYS A 61 32.80 -2.58 33.78
N GLY A 62 31.51 -2.95 33.81
CA GLY A 62 30.92 -3.84 34.80
C GLY A 62 31.01 -5.33 34.44
N GLY A 63 31.75 -5.69 33.38
CA GLY A 63 31.88 -7.08 32.95
C GLY A 63 30.62 -7.64 32.30
N LYS A 64 29.73 -6.77 31.81
CA LYS A 64 28.50 -7.18 31.09
C LYS A 64 28.62 -6.85 29.60
N VAL A 65 28.02 -7.69 28.76
CA VAL A 65 27.92 -7.41 27.32
C VAL A 65 27.05 -6.18 27.12
N SER A 66 27.57 -5.16 26.43
CA SER A 66 26.91 -3.87 26.22
C SER A 66 25.70 -3.93 25.29
N ASN A 67 25.62 -4.94 24.43
CA ASN A 67 24.48 -5.17 23.54
C ASN A 67 24.37 -6.64 23.12
N GLY A 68 23.28 -7.30 23.52
CA GLY A 68 23.01 -8.71 23.29
C GLY A 68 22.66 -9.10 21.85
N ASN A 69 22.49 -8.14 20.93
CA ASN A 69 22.13 -8.43 19.54
C ASN A 69 23.12 -9.41 18.90
N TYR A 70 24.43 -9.19 19.07
CA TYR A 70 25.46 -10.06 18.49
C TYR A 70 25.69 -11.37 19.25
N ILE A 71 25.18 -11.50 20.49
CA ILE A 71 25.08 -12.80 21.16
C ILE A 71 24.02 -13.64 20.43
N TRP A 72 22.83 -13.07 20.20
CA TRP A 72 21.76 -13.76 19.47
C TRP A 72 22.14 -14.11 18.04
N ILE A 73 22.74 -13.17 17.29
CA ILE A 73 23.20 -13.43 15.90
C ILE A 73 24.19 -14.58 15.87
N SER A 74 25.16 -14.60 16.80
CA SER A 74 26.14 -15.68 16.91
C SER A 74 25.48 -17.01 17.25
N TYR A 75 24.52 -17.02 18.17
CA TYR A 75 23.77 -18.22 18.54
C TYR A 75 23.00 -18.77 17.34
N PHE A 76 22.24 -17.93 16.62
CA PHE A 76 21.50 -18.34 15.44
C PHE A 76 22.40 -18.94 14.38
N TYR A 77 23.54 -18.29 14.09
CA TYR A 77 24.54 -18.83 13.16
C TYR A 77 25.10 -20.18 13.64
N SER A 78 25.46 -20.30 14.92
CA SER A 78 26.07 -21.51 15.49
C SER A 78 25.15 -22.73 15.44
N TYR A 79 23.83 -22.52 15.50
CA TYR A 79 22.86 -23.61 15.44
C TYR A 79 22.71 -24.20 14.03
N LEU A 80 22.98 -23.42 12.98
CA LEU A 80 22.80 -23.88 11.61
C LEU A 80 23.77 -25.02 11.28
N ASN A 81 23.28 -26.07 10.64
CA ASN A 81 24.12 -27.07 9.97
C ASN A 81 24.70 -26.51 8.66
N ASP A 82 25.54 -27.25 7.94
CA ASP A 82 26.20 -26.77 6.70
C ASP A 82 25.23 -26.44 5.55
N LYS A 83 23.98 -26.90 5.65
CA LYS A 83 22.88 -26.58 4.71
C LYS A 83 21.85 -25.60 5.30
N GLY A 84 22.07 -25.18 6.54
CA GLY A 84 21.11 -24.44 7.31
C GLY A 84 20.94 -23.00 6.85
N ARG A 85 19.74 -22.47 7.08
CA ARG A 85 19.38 -21.07 6.81
C ARG A 85 18.75 -20.43 8.03
N ALA A 86 19.06 -19.16 8.28
CA ALA A 86 18.38 -18.38 9.30
C ALA A 86 17.64 -17.19 8.67
N GLY A 87 16.52 -16.82 9.26
CA GLY A 87 15.81 -15.57 8.98
C GLY A 87 15.34 -14.96 10.30
N PHE A 88 15.87 -13.80 10.68
CA PHE A 88 15.55 -13.20 11.96
C PHE A 88 15.43 -11.68 11.89
N VAL A 89 14.67 -11.13 12.83
CA VAL A 89 14.50 -9.68 12.98
C VAL A 89 15.56 -9.16 13.92
N MET A 90 16.18 -8.03 13.58
CA MET A 90 17.14 -7.35 14.46
C MET A 90 16.90 -5.84 14.46
N SER A 91 17.32 -5.15 15.53
CA SER A 91 17.37 -3.69 15.54
C SER A 91 18.21 -3.17 14.38
N SER A 92 17.77 -2.10 13.72
CA SER A 92 18.55 -1.45 12.64
C SER A 92 19.93 -0.97 13.10
N GLN A 93 20.14 -0.79 14.41
CA GLN A 93 21.45 -0.43 14.95
C GLN A 93 22.48 -1.55 14.79
N ALA A 94 22.05 -2.81 14.70
CA ALA A 94 22.96 -3.95 14.63
C ALA A 94 23.80 -3.97 13.35
N SER A 95 23.29 -3.47 12.22
CA SER A 95 24.02 -3.49 10.94
C SER A 95 25.13 -2.47 10.84
N SER A 96 25.14 -1.44 11.71
CA SER A 96 26.15 -0.38 11.69
C SER A 96 26.83 -0.15 13.04
N ALA A 97 26.57 -0.99 14.04
CA ALA A 97 27.18 -0.86 15.37
C ALA A 97 28.72 -0.89 15.28
N GLY A 98 29.38 0.01 16.00
CA GLY A 98 30.84 0.12 16.09
C GLY A 98 31.47 -0.86 17.08
N GLY A 99 32.71 -0.63 17.50
CA GLY A 99 33.30 -1.31 18.66
C GLY A 99 33.46 -2.83 18.52
N GLY A 100 33.09 -3.58 19.56
CA GLY A 100 33.19 -5.04 19.58
C GLY A 100 32.19 -5.70 18.63
N GLU A 101 31.01 -5.11 18.48
CA GLU A 101 29.96 -5.52 17.57
C GLU A 101 30.44 -5.46 16.11
N ALA A 102 31.19 -4.41 15.73
CA ALA A 102 31.81 -4.33 14.40
C ALA A 102 32.78 -5.48 14.13
N LYS A 103 33.58 -5.90 15.13
CA LYS A 103 34.52 -7.03 15.00
C LYS A 103 33.80 -8.36 14.82
N VAL A 104 32.72 -8.59 15.57
CA VAL A 104 31.88 -9.79 15.42
C VAL A 104 31.21 -9.79 14.05
N ARG A 105 30.64 -8.65 13.63
CA ARG A 105 30.02 -8.49 12.31
C ARG A 105 31.00 -8.76 11.18
N GLN A 106 32.21 -8.20 11.24
CA GLN A 106 33.26 -8.45 10.26
C GLN A 106 33.50 -9.95 10.10
N LYS A 107 33.77 -10.67 11.18
CA LYS A 107 34.03 -12.13 11.14
C LYS A 107 32.84 -12.91 10.57
N LEU A 108 31.62 -12.52 10.93
CA LEU A 108 30.40 -13.13 10.38
C LEU A 108 30.30 -12.88 8.86
N VAL A 109 30.55 -11.66 8.38
CA VAL A 109 30.51 -11.33 6.95
C VAL A 109 31.60 -12.08 6.19
N GLU A 110 32.80 -12.20 6.75
CA GLU A 110 33.94 -12.92 6.17
C GLU A 110 33.67 -14.43 5.98
N THR A 111 32.68 -15.01 6.66
CA THR A 111 32.24 -16.39 6.37
C THR A 111 31.62 -16.54 4.98
N GLY A 112 31.11 -15.45 4.40
CA GLY A 112 30.31 -15.45 3.18
C GLY A 112 28.87 -15.95 3.37
N ASP A 113 28.42 -16.22 4.60
CA ASP A 113 27.11 -16.81 4.88
C ASP A 113 25.99 -15.78 5.10
N VAL A 114 26.30 -14.49 5.26
CA VAL A 114 25.29 -13.43 5.23
C VAL A 114 24.72 -13.38 3.80
N ASP A 115 23.44 -13.70 3.64
CA ASP A 115 22.81 -13.88 2.32
C ASP A 115 22.07 -12.60 1.89
N ILE A 116 21.13 -12.15 2.72
CA ILE A 116 20.21 -11.05 2.40
C ILE A 116 20.02 -10.17 3.62
N MET A 117 20.02 -8.86 3.40
CA MET A 117 19.72 -7.83 4.38
C MET A 117 18.52 -7.01 3.88
N ILE A 118 17.48 -6.87 4.69
CA ILE A 118 16.29 -6.08 4.34
C ILE A 118 16.04 -5.01 5.40
N ALA A 119 16.13 -3.73 5.02
CA ALA A 119 15.81 -2.61 5.90
C ALA A 119 14.30 -2.39 5.95
N ILE A 120 13.75 -2.29 7.16
CA ILE A 120 12.33 -2.05 7.42
C ILE A 120 12.21 -0.76 8.21
N ARG A 121 11.26 0.08 7.82
CA ARG A 121 10.99 1.33 8.51
C ARG A 121 10.38 1.11 9.90
N SER A 122 10.30 2.19 10.68
CA SER A 122 9.56 2.21 11.95
C SER A 122 8.07 1.89 11.77
N ASN A 123 7.37 1.67 12.88
CA ASN A 123 5.92 1.45 12.98
C ASN A 123 5.39 0.10 12.46
N PHE A 124 6.27 -0.87 12.20
CA PHE A 124 5.90 -2.26 11.94
C PHE A 124 5.67 -3.09 13.23
N PHE A 125 6.15 -2.62 14.38
CA PHE A 125 5.89 -3.25 15.68
C PHE A 125 4.66 -2.62 16.36
N TYR A 126 3.82 -3.46 16.96
CA TYR A 126 2.61 -3.01 17.67
C TYR A 126 2.89 -2.23 18.96
N THR A 127 4.03 -2.49 19.62
CA THR A 127 4.30 -1.99 20.98
C THR A 127 5.43 -0.96 21.06
N ARG A 128 6.24 -0.81 20.01
CA ARG A 128 7.41 0.10 19.99
C ARG A 128 7.61 0.72 18.61
N THR A 129 7.91 2.02 18.57
CA THR A 129 8.22 2.73 17.33
C THR A 129 9.73 2.68 17.06
N VAL A 130 10.21 1.54 16.57
CA VAL A 130 11.61 1.34 16.20
C VAL A 130 11.72 0.74 14.80
N PRO A 131 12.72 1.13 13.99
CA PRO A 131 13.00 0.46 12.73
C PRO A 131 13.76 -0.85 13.00
N CYS A 132 13.59 -1.83 12.11
CA CYS A 132 14.30 -3.10 12.19
C CYS A 132 14.85 -3.51 10.83
N GLU A 133 15.64 -4.58 10.85
CA GLU A 133 16.12 -5.24 9.67
C GLU A 133 15.79 -6.73 9.74
N LEU A 134 15.53 -7.31 8.58
CA LEU A 134 15.49 -8.76 8.41
C LEU A 134 16.85 -9.23 7.92
N TRP A 135 17.45 -10.13 8.69
CA TRP A 135 18.74 -10.72 8.39
C TRP A 135 18.54 -12.15 7.95
N PHE A 136 19.16 -12.52 6.84
CA PHE A 136 19.16 -13.88 6.34
C PHE A 136 20.58 -14.44 6.27
N LEU A 137 20.77 -15.61 6.87
CA LEU A 137 22.00 -16.39 6.80
C LEU A 137 21.75 -17.64 5.97
N ASN A 138 22.74 -18.08 5.20
CA ASN A 138 22.64 -19.25 4.35
C ASN A 138 24.00 -19.96 4.29
N ARG A 139 24.17 -21.04 5.05
CA ARG A 139 25.43 -21.80 5.09
C ARG A 139 25.71 -22.55 3.79
N ASN A 140 24.65 -22.83 3.01
CA ASN A 140 24.72 -23.41 1.67
C ASN A 140 24.43 -22.37 0.58
N LYS A 141 25.05 -21.20 0.72
CA LYS A 141 25.00 -20.15 -0.30
C LYS A 141 25.76 -20.57 -1.56
N PRO A 142 25.19 -20.38 -2.77
CA PRO A 142 25.88 -20.71 -4.01
C PRO A 142 27.24 -20.00 -4.13
N LYS A 143 28.24 -20.69 -4.72
CA LYS A 143 29.60 -20.15 -4.88
C LYS A 143 29.62 -18.77 -5.56
N ALA A 144 28.75 -18.55 -6.55
CA ALA A 144 28.64 -17.29 -7.29
C ALA A 144 28.12 -16.10 -6.44
N HIS A 145 27.64 -16.34 -5.22
CA HIS A 145 27.15 -15.32 -4.30
C HIS A 145 27.90 -15.33 -2.97
N LYS A 146 28.87 -16.23 -2.78
CA LYS A 146 29.58 -16.39 -1.51
C LYS A 146 30.29 -15.11 -1.06
N ASP A 147 30.74 -14.31 -2.02
CA ASP A 147 31.42 -13.03 -1.84
C ASP A 147 30.49 -11.80 -1.99
N LYS A 148 29.17 -11.98 -1.93
CA LYS A 148 28.17 -10.91 -2.14
C LYS A 148 27.12 -10.89 -1.03
N VAL A 149 26.38 -9.80 -0.84
CA VAL A 149 25.19 -9.74 0.01
C VAL A 149 24.10 -8.99 -0.75
N LEU A 150 22.88 -9.54 -0.78
CA LEU A 150 21.75 -8.84 -1.37
C LEU A 150 21.22 -7.80 -0.36
N MET A 151 21.40 -6.53 -0.67
CA MET A 151 20.90 -5.41 0.12
C MET A 151 19.56 -4.95 -0.44
N ILE A 152 18.50 -5.01 0.36
CA ILE A 152 17.16 -4.53 0.03
C ILE A 152 16.76 -3.43 1.02
N ASP A 153 16.38 -2.27 0.52
CA ASP A 153 15.81 -1.20 1.32
C ASP A 153 14.29 -1.13 1.10
N ALA A 154 13.55 -1.75 2.01
CA ALA A 154 12.09 -1.79 1.97
C ALA A 154 11.46 -0.67 2.83
N ARG A 155 12.22 0.35 3.24
CA ARG A 155 11.71 1.42 4.11
C ARG A 155 10.59 2.24 3.45
N ASN A 156 10.54 2.29 2.11
CA ASN A 156 9.49 2.99 1.36
C ASN A 156 8.36 2.05 0.90
N VAL A 157 8.47 0.74 1.12
CA VAL A 157 7.42 -0.23 0.78
C VAL A 157 6.58 -0.48 2.03
N TYR A 158 5.37 0.06 2.09
CA TYR A 158 4.45 -0.20 3.22
C TYR A 158 3.02 0.20 2.87
N ARG A 159 2.07 -0.29 3.66
CA ARG A 159 0.70 0.22 3.71
C ARG A 159 0.45 0.83 5.08
N LYS A 160 -0.28 1.95 5.10
CA LYS A 160 -0.74 2.58 6.34
C LYS A 160 -2.01 1.87 6.82
N VAL A 161 -1.91 1.05 7.87
CA VAL A 161 -3.07 0.36 8.48
C VAL A 161 -3.80 1.30 9.43
N THR A 162 -3.03 2.04 10.24
CA THR A 162 -3.53 3.12 11.09
C THR A 162 -2.55 4.29 11.03
N ARG A 163 -2.87 5.39 11.73
CA ARG A 163 -1.91 6.49 11.92
C ARG A 163 -0.58 6.06 12.56
N LYS A 164 -0.56 4.96 13.31
CA LYS A 164 0.61 4.51 14.09
C LYS A 164 1.19 3.17 13.66
N ILE A 165 0.46 2.37 12.88
CA ILE A 165 0.82 0.99 12.53
C ILE A 165 0.86 0.83 11.01
N TYR A 166 1.97 0.27 10.54
CA TYR A 166 2.19 -0.07 9.15
C TYR A 166 2.39 -1.57 9.00
N ASP A 167 1.98 -2.09 7.85
CA ASP A 167 2.22 -3.47 7.45
C ASP A 167 2.65 -3.52 5.98
N PHE A 168 2.90 -4.73 5.50
CA PHE A 168 2.95 -5.01 4.08
C PHE A 168 1.61 -5.58 3.64
N SER A 169 1.07 -5.11 2.52
CA SER A 169 0.03 -5.87 1.82
C SER A 169 0.61 -7.20 1.31
N PRO A 170 -0.23 -8.22 1.05
CA PRO A 170 0.23 -9.47 0.44
C PRO A 170 1.05 -9.23 -0.84
N GLU A 171 0.63 -8.30 -1.69
CA GLU A 171 1.30 -7.96 -2.93
C GLU A 171 2.66 -7.29 -2.69
N GLN A 172 2.77 -6.39 -1.71
CA GLN A 172 4.06 -5.81 -1.32
C GLN A 172 5.03 -6.89 -0.82
N GLN A 173 4.56 -7.87 -0.05
CA GLN A 173 5.38 -9.01 0.38
C GLN A 173 5.83 -9.85 -0.81
N HIS A 174 4.91 -10.20 -1.72
CA HIS A 174 5.25 -10.95 -2.93
C HIS A 174 6.24 -10.20 -3.82
N ASN A 175 6.11 -8.88 -3.95
CA ASN A 175 7.03 -8.07 -4.74
C ASN A 175 8.45 -8.10 -4.17
N LEU A 176 8.61 -7.96 -2.85
CA LEU A 176 9.90 -8.12 -2.19
C LEU A 176 10.46 -9.54 -2.33
N GLN A 177 9.59 -10.57 -2.25
CA GLN A 177 9.99 -11.96 -2.51
C GLN A 177 10.45 -12.17 -3.95
N ALA A 178 9.84 -11.49 -4.92
CA ALA A 178 10.21 -11.59 -6.32
C ALA A 178 11.65 -11.13 -6.58
N ILE A 179 12.12 -10.11 -5.86
CA ILE A 179 13.54 -9.69 -5.87
C ILE A 179 14.44 -10.86 -5.43
N VAL A 180 14.05 -11.58 -4.38
CA VAL A 180 14.79 -12.75 -3.88
C VAL A 180 14.74 -13.92 -4.87
N TRP A 181 13.61 -14.14 -5.56
CA TRP A 181 13.50 -15.14 -6.61
C TRP A 181 14.45 -14.83 -7.77
N LEU A 182 14.49 -13.58 -8.23
CA LEU A 182 15.42 -13.15 -9.27
C LEU A 182 16.88 -13.32 -8.84
N TYR A 183 17.21 -12.97 -7.59
CA TYR A 183 18.53 -13.25 -7.00
C TYR A 183 18.88 -14.74 -7.03
N ARG A 184 17.89 -15.61 -6.80
CA ARG A 184 18.05 -17.08 -6.84
C ARG A 184 17.90 -17.70 -8.22
N SER A 185 17.76 -16.90 -9.28
CA SER A 185 17.48 -17.36 -10.65
C SER A 185 16.17 -18.16 -10.79
N GLU A 186 15.20 -17.91 -9.91
CA GLU A 186 13.85 -18.49 -9.95
C GLU A 186 12.92 -17.63 -10.84
N THR A 187 13.35 -17.33 -12.07
CA THR A 187 12.65 -16.42 -13.00
C THR A 187 11.21 -16.85 -13.29
N ASP A 188 10.93 -18.15 -13.35
CA ASP A 188 9.57 -18.66 -13.60
C ASP A 188 8.57 -18.19 -12.53
N ARG A 189 8.98 -18.10 -11.26
CA ARG A 189 8.12 -17.61 -10.17
C ARG A 189 7.82 -16.12 -10.32
N TYR A 190 8.82 -15.33 -10.73
CA TYR A 190 8.63 -13.92 -11.05
C TYR A 190 7.62 -13.75 -12.19
N LEU A 191 7.77 -14.50 -13.28
CA LEU A 191 6.86 -14.42 -14.44
C LEU A 191 5.44 -14.86 -14.08
N GLN A 192 5.29 -15.90 -13.26
CA GLN A 192 4.00 -16.34 -12.74
C GLN A 192 3.33 -15.25 -11.89
N LEU A 193 4.08 -14.55 -11.04
CA LEU A 193 3.54 -13.46 -10.23
C LEU A 193 3.08 -12.28 -11.09
N VAL A 194 3.89 -11.84 -12.06
CA VAL A 194 3.49 -10.78 -13.00
C VAL A 194 2.24 -11.20 -13.78
N SER A 195 2.21 -12.43 -14.30
CA SER A 195 1.04 -12.98 -14.99
C SER A 195 -0.19 -13.02 -14.07
N HIS A 196 -0.03 -13.37 -12.80
CA HIS A 196 -1.12 -13.39 -11.83
C HIS A 196 -1.70 -11.99 -11.63
N TYR A 197 -0.87 -10.97 -11.44
CA TYR A 197 -1.33 -9.59 -11.31
C TYR A 197 -2.07 -9.10 -12.57
N LEU A 198 -1.57 -9.39 -13.76
CA LEU A 198 -2.25 -9.01 -15.01
C LEU A 198 -3.59 -9.74 -15.18
N SER A 199 -3.68 -11.02 -14.80
CA SER A 199 -4.97 -11.71 -14.73
C SER A 199 -5.93 -11.03 -13.76
N LYS A 200 -5.43 -10.61 -12.59
CA LYS A 200 -6.23 -9.86 -11.62
C LYS A 200 -6.72 -8.53 -12.18
N VAL A 201 -5.90 -7.76 -12.90
CA VAL A 201 -6.38 -6.53 -13.57
C VAL A 201 -7.60 -6.79 -14.44
N ALA A 202 -7.57 -7.85 -15.25
CA ALA A 202 -8.68 -8.19 -16.13
C ALA A 202 -9.92 -8.71 -15.36
N GLU A 203 -9.72 -9.51 -14.30
CA GLU A 203 -10.79 -10.00 -13.42
C GLU A 203 -11.49 -8.85 -12.69
N GLU A 204 -10.72 -7.95 -12.07
CA GLU A 204 -11.25 -6.82 -11.31
C GLU A 204 -11.93 -5.80 -12.22
N ALA A 205 -11.43 -5.60 -13.45
CA ALA A 205 -12.09 -4.74 -14.43
C ALA A 205 -13.44 -5.31 -14.90
N HIS A 206 -13.53 -6.64 -15.03
CA HIS A 206 -14.81 -7.29 -15.30
C HIS A 206 -15.76 -7.19 -14.10
N ALA A 207 -15.24 -7.31 -12.88
CA ALA A 207 -16.01 -7.21 -11.66
C ALA A 207 -16.65 -5.83 -11.43
N CYS A 208 -16.09 -4.74 -12.00
CA CYS A 208 -16.75 -3.43 -12.05
C CYS A 208 -18.11 -3.47 -12.78
N ILE A 209 -18.29 -4.39 -13.72
CA ILE A 209 -19.52 -4.57 -14.51
C ILE A 209 -20.44 -5.58 -13.82
N GLU A 210 -19.91 -6.76 -13.52
CA GLU A 210 -20.63 -7.83 -12.86
C GLU A 210 -19.70 -8.77 -12.10
N MET A 211 -20.08 -9.10 -10.86
CA MET A 211 -19.36 -10.05 -10.00
C MET A 211 -20.32 -10.85 -9.11
N LYS A 212 -19.79 -11.90 -8.48
CA LYS A 212 -20.46 -12.61 -7.39
C LYS A 212 -19.82 -12.21 -6.06
N ASN A 213 -20.62 -11.75 -5.09
CA ASN A 213 -20.11 -11.47 -3.75
C ASN A 213 -19.87 -12.77 -2.95
N ALA A 214 -19.38 -12.64 -1.71
CA ALA A 214 -19.11 -13.78 -0.83
C ALA A 214 -20.34 -14.67 -0.52
N MET A 215 -21.55 -14.13 -0.73
CA MET A 215 -22.82 -14.86 -0.56
C MET A 215 -23.34 -15.46 -1.89
N GLY A 216 -22.59 -15.35 -2.99
CA GLY A 216 -22.98 -15.84 -4.31
C GLY A 216 -24.02 -14.97 -5.03
N GLN A 217 -24.32 -13.78 -4.50
CA GLN A 217 -25.26 -12.84 -5.11
C GLN A 217 -24.59 -12.09 -6.25
N THR A 218 -25.33 -11.87 -7.34
CA THR A 218 -24.88 -10.98 -8.43
C THR A 218 -24.83 -9.55 -7.93
N VAL A 219 -23.69 -8.91 -8.13
CA VAL A 219 -23.45 -7.50 -7.84
C VAL A 219 -22.93 -6.85 -9.11
N GLN A 220 -23.42 -5.66 -9.42
CA GLN A 220 -23.04 -4.91 -10.62
C GLN A 220 -22.61 -3.51 -10.21
N PRO A 221 -21.36 -3.29 -9.76
CA PRO A 221 -20.96 -2.05 -9.09
C PRO A 221 -21.23 -0.78 -9.90
N LEU A 222 -20.71 -0.68 -11.13
CA LEU A 222 -20.95 0.49 -11.99
C LEU A 222 -22.43 0.60 -12.42
N PRO A 223 -23.09 -0.46 -12.93
CA PRO A 223 -24.51 -0.38 -13.28
C PRO A 223 -25.42 -0.02 -12.11
N ALA A 224 -25.15 -0.53 -10.90
CA ALA A 224 -25.93 -0.23 -9.71
C ALA A 224 -25.79 1.24 -9.30
N PHE A 225 -24.59 1.81 -9.39
CA PHE A 225 -24.39 3.24 -9.15
C PHE A 225 -25.15 4.10 -10.18
N SER A 226 -25.01 3.80 -11.48
CA SER A 226 -25.78 4.50 -12.53
C SER A 226 -27.29 4.41 -12.30
N ALA A 227 -27.81 3.24 -11.91
CA ALA A 227 -29.21 3.03 -11.63
C ALA A 227 -29.69 3.80 -10.37
N ALA A 228 -28.89 3.78 -9.30
CA ALA A 228 -29.20 4.50 -8.06
C ALA A 228 -29.20 6.03 -8.27
N LEU A 229 -28.24 6.54 -9.05
CA LEU A 229 -28.20 7.94 -9.43
C LEU A 229 -29.40 8.33 -10.29
N GLN A 230 -29.75 7.52 -11.29
CA GLN A 230 -30.92 7.78 -12.12
C GLN A 230 -32.21 7.77 -11.29
N ALA A 231 -32.34 6.85 -10.33
CA ALA A 231 -33.48 6.81 -9.42
C ALA A 231 -33.57 8.08 -8.56
N LEU A 232 -32.44 8.55 -8.01
CA LEU A 232 -32.38 9.81 -7.27
C LEU A 232 -32.80 10.99 -8.14
N ARG A 233 -32.26 11.09 -9.35
CA ARG A 233 -32.61 12.15 -10.31
C ARG A 233 -34.10 12.15 -10.66
N ASN A 234 -34.67 10.97 -10.93
CA ASN A 234 -36.10 10.83 -11.22
C ASN A 234 -37.00 11.33 -10.07
N ILE A 235 -36.54 11.20 -8.82
CA ILE A 235 -37.25 11.70 -7.64
C ILE A 235 -37.15 13.23 -7.53
N LEU A 236 -36.02 13.83 -7.91
CA LEU A 236 -35.80 15.28 -7.90
C LEU A 236 -36.48 16.01 -9.08
N ASP A 237 -36.60 15.32 -10.21
CA ASP A 237 -37.10 15.82 -11.49
C ASP A 237 -38.40 16.64 -11.42
N PRO A 238 -39.46 16.23 -10.69
CA PRO A 238 -40.70 16.99 -10.59
C PRO A 238 -40.47 18.40 -10.02
N PHE A 239 -39.74 18.50 -8.92
CA PHE A 239 -39.44 19.79 -8.28
C PHE A 239 -38.46 20.62 -9.12
N VAL A 240 -37.41 20.01 -9.67
CA VAL A 240 -36.46 20.72 -10.55
C VAL A 240 -37.19 21.34 -11.75
N LYS A 241 -38.13 20.60 -12.37
CA LYS A 241 -38.95 21.15 -13.47
C LYS A 241 -39.86 22.29 -13.01
N GLU A 242 -40.46 22.19 -11.82
CA GLU A 242 -41.26 23.27 -11.22
C GLU A 242 -40.45 24.57 -11.11
N ILE A 243 -39.23 24.50 -10.57
CA ILE A 243 -38.34 25.66 -10.43
C ILE A 243 -37.89 26.22 -11.78
N LEU A 244 -37.50 25.36 -12.71
CA LEU A 244 -37.00 25.78 -14.02
C LEU A 244 -38.11 26.44 -14.89
N THR A 245 -39.37 26.00 -14.75
CA THR A 245 -40.51 26.51 -15.53
C THR A 245 -41.24 27.70 -14.88
N SER A 246 -41.09 27.92 -13.58
CA SER A 246 -41.73 29.02 -12.88
C SER A 246 -41.23 30.39 -13.37
N PRO A 247 -42.10 31.40 -13.58
CA PRO A 247 -41.67 32.76 -13.93
C PRO A 247 -40.78 33.33 -12.81
N PRO A 248 -39.80 34.20 -13.11
CA PRO A 248 -38.95 34.80 -12.09
C PRO A 248 -39.83 35.66 -11.15
N LYS A 249 -40.17 35.12 -9.98
CA LYS A 249 -40.66 35.92 -8.86
C LYS A 249 -39.45 36.63 -8.27
N GLY A 250 -39.62 37.90 -7.88
CA GLY A 250 -38.55 38.86 -7.57
C GLY A 250 -37.37 38.31 -6.75
N GLU A 251 -36.19 38.89 -6.99
CA GLU A 251 -34.89 38.55 -6.39
C GLU A 251 -34.56 37.05 -6.33
N GLY A 252 -34.44 36.42 -7.50
CA GLY A 252 -33.21 35.71 -7.94
C GLY A 252 -32.52 34.66 -7.06
N GLN A 253 -33.05 34.24 -5.91
CA GLN A 253 -32.38 33.27 -5.04
C GLN A 253 -32.72 31.85 -5.50
N GLY A 254 -31.72 31.01 -5.78
CA GLY A 254 -31.84 29.58 -6.08
C GLY A 254 -32.00 29.14 -7.55
N LYS A 255 -32.83 29.81 -8.37
CA LYS A 255 -33.13 29.31 -9.74
C LYS A 255 -31.91 29.24 -10.67
N GLY A 256 -30.98 30.20 -10.55
CA GLY A 256 -29.72 30.20 -11.29
C GLY A 256 -28.85 29.00 -10.93
N GLY A 257 -28.63 28.77 -9.63
CA GLY A 257 -27.86 27.65 -9.10
C GLY A 257 -28.45 26.29 -9.50
N VAL A 258 -29.76 26.09 -9.37
CA VAL A 258 -30.43 24.85 -9.82
C VAL A 258 -30.24 24.62 -11.33
N THR A 259 -30.30 25.68 -12.14
CA THR A 259 -30.12 25.57 -13.60
C THR A 259 -28.70 25.16 -13.96
N GLU A 260 -27.69 25.77 -13.35
CA GLU A 260 -26.28 25.49 -13.62
C GLU A 260 -25.88 24.09 -13.15
N ILE A 261 -26.21 23.74 -11.90
CA ILE A 261 -25.92 22.42 -11.33
C ILE A 261 -26.60 21.31 -12.14
N THR A 262 -27.87 21.49 -12.55
CA THR A 262 -28.58 20.48 -13.35
C THR A 262 -27.91 20.28 -14.71
N LYS A 263 -27.52 21.36 -15.40
CA LYS A 263 -26.79 21.27 -16.68
C LYS A 263 -25.45 20.56 -16.54
N GLU A 264 -24.71 20.87 -15.49
CA GLU A 264 -23.43 20.23 -15.22
C GLU A 264 -23.63 18.74 -14.89
N LEU A 265 -24.57 18.41 -13.99
CA LEU A 265 -24.91 17.03 -13.65
C LEU A 265 -25.35 16.23 -14.88
N ASP A 266 -26.13 16.81 -15.78
CA ASP A 266 -26.54 16.19 -17.06
C ASP A 266 -25.35 15.88 -17.96
N LYS A 267 -24.47 16.87 -18.14
CA LYS A 267 -23.26 16.74 -18.93
C LYS A 267 -22.35 15.64 -18.38
N GLU A 268 -22.04 15.69 -17.08
CA GLU A 268 -21.14 14.73 -16.44
C GLU A 268 -21.75 13.32 -16.40
N THR A 269 -23.06 13.18 -16.14
CA THR A 269 -23.74 11.88 -16.21
C THR A 269 -23.70 11.29 -17.63
N THR A 270 -23.87 12.13 -18.66
CA THR A 270 -23.81 11.70 -20.06
C THR A 270 -22.41 11.22 -20.42
N GLN A 271 -21.37 11.98 -20.03
CA GLN A 271 -19.97 11.61 -20.25
C GLN A 271 -19.62 10.31 -19.53
N PHE A 272 -20.03 10.17 -18.27
CA PHE A 272 -19.83 8.94 -17.48
C PHE A 272 -20.45 7.71 -18.14
N GLY A 273 -21.66 7.83 -18.71
CA GLY A 273 -22.26 6.75 -19.49
C GLY A 273 -21.44 6.34 -20.72
N GLN A 274 -20.80 7.29 -21.40
CA GLN A 274 -19.91 7.00 -22.53
C GLN A 274 -18.63 6.31 -22.07
N ASP A 275 -18.04 6.78 -20.97
CA ASP A 275 -16.78 6.27 -20.44
C ASP A 275 -16.94 4.88 -19.82
N ILE A 276 -18.06 4.58 -19.16
CA ILE A 276 -18.41 3.21 -18.73
C ILE A 276 -18.45 2.27 -19.94
N ASN A 277 -19.09 2.68 -21.03
CA ASN A 277 -19.19 1.84 -22.24
C ASN A 277 -17.81 1.58 -22.86
N GLN A 278 -16.94 2.59 -22.86
CA GLN A 278 -15.57 2.44 -23.34
C GLN A 278 -14.75 1.53 -22.42
N PHE A 279 -14.83 1.74 -21.10
CA PHE A 279 -14.19 0.90 -20.09
C PHE A 279 -14.63 -0.56 -20.21
N HIS A 280 -15.93 -0.82 -20.43
CA HIS A 280 -16.44 -2.17 -20.62
C HIS A 280 -15.79 -2.86 -21.84
N LYS A 281 -15.64 -2.16 -22.97
CA LYS A 281 -14.94 -2.70 -24.15
C LYS A 281 -13.47 -3.00 -23.82
N SER A 282 -12.79 -2.10 -23.15
CA SER A 282 -11.40 -2.29 -22.70
C SER A 282 -11.26 -3.50 -21.76
N ALA A 283 -12.16 -3.64 -20.79
CA ALA A 283 -12.18 -4.76 -19.84
C ALA A 283 -12.41 -6.11 -20.55
N GLN A 284 -13.34 -6.17 -21.51
CA GLN A 284 -13.56 -7.38 -22.33
C GLN A 284 -12.32 -7.74 -23.17
N GLN A 285 -11.64 -6.73 -23.73
CA GLN A 285 -10.42 -6.94 -24.48
C GLN A 285 -9.29 -7.45 -23.57
N ALA A 286 -9.10 -6.84 -22.39
CA ALA A 286 -8.13 -7.26 -21.40
C ALA A 286 -8.37 -8.71 -20.95
N ALA A 287 -9.62 -9.10 -20.71
CA ALA A 287 -9.98 -10.48 -20.36
C ALA A 287 -9.67 -11.51 -21.47
N LYS A 288 -9.73 -11.11 -22.75
CA LYS A 288 -9.30 -11.96 -23.88
C LYS A 288 -7.78 -12.06 -23.96
N GLN A 289 -7.09 -10.93 -23.78
CA GLN A 289 -5.63 -10.86 -23.83
C GLN A 289 -4.97 -11.62 -22.67
N SER A 290 -5.48 -11.50 -21.44
CA SER A 290 -4.94 -12.21 -20.27
C SER A 290 -5.01 -13.73 -20.40
N LYS A 291 -6.05 -14.26 -21.06
CA LYS A 291 -6.23 -15.71 -21.30
C LYS A 291 -5.32 -16.27 -22.38
N THR A 292 -4.85 -15.43 -23.31
CA THR A 292 -4.15 -15.86 -24.54
C THR A 292 -2.69 -15.45 -24.57
N ALA A 293 -2.26 -14.55 -23.69
CA ALA A 293 -0.89 -14.06 -23.63
C ALA A 293 0.09 -15.19 -23.26
N PRO A 294 1.18 -15.37 -24.03
CA PRO A 294 2.25 -16.28 -23.65
C PRO A 294 2.89 -15.84 -22.33
N ALA A 295 3.22 -16.79 -21.45
CA ALA A 295 3.89 -16.54 -20.18
C ALA A 295 5.40 -16.20 -20.31
N THR A 296 5.77 -15.48 -21.37
CA THR A 296 7.16 -15.02 -21.60
C THR A 296 7.35 -13.61 -21.07
N ASN A 297 8.56 -13.25 -20.64
CA ASN A 297 8.85 -11.91 -20.13
C ASN A 297 8.45 -10.79 -21.10
N ALA A 298 8.83 -10.90 -22.38
CA ALA A 298 8.52 -9.88 -23.38
C ALA A 298 7.02 -9.71 -23.61
N ALA A 299 6.25 -10.82 -23.60
CA ALA A 299 4.80 -10.77 -23.73
C ALA A 299 4.14 -10.15 -22.50
N LEU A 300 4.59 -10.49 -21.29
CA LEU A 300 4.07 -9.94 -20.04
C LEU A 300 4.39 -8.45 -19.91
N LEU A 301 5.61 -8.01 -20.24
CA LEU A 301 5.98 -6.58 -20.26
C LEU A 301 5.08 -5.78 -21.22
N LYS A 302 4.88 -6.30 -22.43
CA LYS A 302 3.98 -5.68 -23.42
C LYS A 302 2.52 -5.66 -22.94
N LEU A 303 2.08 -6.70 -22.25
CA LEU A 303 0.73 -6.78 -21.71
C LEU A 303 0.53 -5.78 -20.56
N THR A 304 1.52 -5.59 -19.68
CA THR A 304 1.49 -4.57 -18.63
C THR A 304 1.31 -3.17 -19.23
N GLN A 305 2.08 -2.83 -20.28
CA GLN A 305 1.95 -1.56 -20.99
C GLN A 305 0.57 -1.43 -21.69
N ALA A 306 0.08 -2.52 -22.29
CA ALA A 306 -1.24 -2.52 -22.94
C ALA A 306 -2.40 -2.34 -21.95
N PHE A 307 -2.22 -2.66 -20.67
CA PHE A 307 -3.24 -2.52 -19.63
C PHE A 307 -3.22 -1.16 -18.92
N GLU A 308 -2.20 -0.32 -19.17
CA GLU A 308 -2.11 1.02 -18.60
C GLU A 308 -3.33 1.90 -18.93
N PRO A 309 -3.82 1.98 -20.19
CA PRO A 309 -5.02 2.77 -20.49
C PRO A 309 -6.27 2.29 -19.74
N LEU A 310 -6.39 0.99 -19.46
CA LEU A 310 -7.50 0.44 -18.68
C LEU A 310 -7.40 0.86 -17.20
N ALA A 311 -6.19 0.86 -16.64
CA ALA A 311 -5.96 1.31 -15.27
C ALA A 311 -6.26 2.82 -15.10
N GLU A 312 -5.87 3.64 -16.08
CA GLU A 312 -6.17 5.08 -16.09
C GLU A 312 -7.66 5.35 -16.31
N GLN A 313 -8.33 4.62 -17.21
CA GLN A 313 -9.80 4.69 -17.34
C GLN A 313 -10.49 4.37 -16.01
N SER A 314 -10.00 3.36 -15.26
CA SER A 314 -10.55 3.04 -13.93
C SER A 314 -10.39 4.19 -12.94
N ARG A 315 -9.23 4.86 -12.93
CA ARG A 315 -8.96 6.04 -12.11
C ARG A 315 -9.90 7.18 -12.44
N ASP A 316 -10.08 7.46 -13.73
CA ASP A 316 -10.91 8.58 -14.18
C ASP A 316 -12.40 8.33 -13.88
N LEU A 317 -12.85 7.07 -13.98
CA LEU A 317 -14.20 6.67 -13.55
C LEU A 317 -14.44 6.84 -12.05
N ILE A 318 -13.41 6.68 -11.19
CA ILE A 318 -13.53 6.98 -9.75
C ILE A 318 -13.88 8.47 -9.56
N LYS A 319 -13.10 9.35 -10.21
CA LYS A 319 -13.32 10.81 -10.12
C LYS A 319 -14.69 11.20 -10.63
N GLN A 320 -15.12 10.64 -11.76
CA GLN A 320 -16.45 10.90 -12.31
C GLN A 320 -17.56 10.41 -11.38
N THR A 321 -17.40 9.22 -10.79
CA THR A 321 -18.34 8.65 -9.83
C THR A 321 -18.52 9.55 -8.61
N ASP A 322 -17.41 10.05 -8.04
CA ASP A 322 -17.44 10.96 -6.89
C ASP A 322 -17.97 12.35 -7.25
N LEU A 323 -17.55 12.93 -8.38
CA LEU A 323 -18.03 14.24 -8.86
C LEU A 323 -19.54 14.25 -9.08
N ILE A 324 -20.06 13.24 -9.77
CA ILE A 324 -21.50 13.15 -10.08
C ILE A 324 -22.33 13.02 -8.81
N TYR A 325 -21.88 12.22 -7.83
CA TYR A 325 -22.57 12.11 -6.55
C TYR A 325 -22.53 13.44 -5.76
N LYS A 326 -21.40 14.15 -5.77
CA LYS A 326 -21.27 15.48 -5.15
C LYS A 326 -22.22 16.48 -5.81
N LEU A 327 -22.29 16.54 -7.14
CA LEU A 327 -23.22 17.40 -7.88
C LEU A 327 -24.68 17.08 -7.57
N ALA A 328 -25.06 15.80 -7.54
CA ALA A 328 -26.42 15.39 -7.17
C ALA A 328 -26.77 15.78 -5.72
N THR A 329 -25.79 15.71 -4.81
CA THR A 329 -25.94 16.16 -3.43
C THR A 329 -26.09 17.68 -3.34
N ARG A 330 -25.23 18.43 -4.03
CA ARG A 330 -25.30 19.90 -4.11
C ARG A 330 -26.65 20.36 -4.65
N LEU A 331 -27.18 19.68 -5.68
CA LEU A 331 -28.51 19.96 -6.22
C LEU A 331 -29.61 19.81 -5.16
N ILE A 332 -29.53 18.77 -4.32
CA ILE A 332 -30.49 18.58 -3.21
C ILE A 332 -30.38 19.73 -2.23
N ASP A 333 -29.16 20.06 -1.81
CA ASP A 333 -28.93 21.07 -0.79
C ASP A 333 -29.35 22.48 -1.29
N THR A 334 -29.06 22.83 -2.54
CA THR A 334 -29.54 24.07 -3.19
C THR A 334 -31.07 24.09 -3.29
N CYS A 335 -31.72 22.97 -3.66
CA CYS A 335 -33.17 22.88 -3.68
C CYS A 335 -33.76 23.17 -2.28
N GLU A 336 -33.22 22.53 -1.25
CA GLU A 336 -33.72 22.67 0.13
C GLU A 336 -33.49 24.05 0.72
N ASN A 337 -32.31 24.64 0.50
CA ASN A 337 -31.86 25.84 1.21
C ASN A 337 -32.17 27.14 0.45
N GLU A 338 -32.19 27.10 -0.88
CA GLU A 338 -32.35 28.31 -1.71
C GLU A 338 -33.68 28.35 -2.47
N CYS A 339 -34.35 27.21 -2.66
CA CYS A 339 -35.58 27.12 -3.45
C CYS A 339 -36.82 26.75 -2.62
N ASN A 340 -36.72 26.75 -1.29
CA ASN A 340 -37.81 26.35 -0.37
C ASN A 340 -38.42 24.98 -0.71
N ALA A 341 -37.62 24.03 -1.19
CA ALA A 341 -38.16 22.77 -1.69
C ALA A 341 -39.03 22.03 -0.68
N LYS A 342 -38.70 22.13 0.62
CA LYS A 342 -39.46 21.49 1.72
C LYS A 342 -40.91 21.96 1.83
N GLU A 343 -41.27 23.08 1.22
CA GLU A 343 -42.64 23.61 1.18
C GLU A 343 -43.42 23.18 -0.08
N SER A 344 -42.74 22.64 -1.10
CA SER A 344 -43.39 22.17 -2.34
C SER A 344 -43.93 20.75 -2.18
N GLU A 345 -45.14 20.52 -2.68
CA GLU A 345 -45.73 19.18 -2.80
C GLU A 345 -44.94 18.26 -3.76
N ALA A 346 -44.15 18.83 -4.67
CA ALA A 346 -43.28 18.08 -5.56
C ALA A 346 -42.01 17.56 -4.88
N TRP A 347 -41.73 17.97 -3.64
CA TRP A 347 -40.55 17.56 -2.88
C TRP A 347 -40.84 16.40 -1.92
N VAL A 348 -40.41 15.20 -2.31
CA VAL A 348 -40.60 13.97 -1.52
C VAL A 348 -39.40 13.67 -0.62
N GLY A 349 -39.16 14.51 0.39
CA GLY A 349 -37.95 14.49 1.21
C GLY A 349 -37.54 13.11 1.79
N ARG A 350 -38.49 12.28 2.24
CA ARG A 350 -38.18 10.93 2.75
C ARG A 350 -37.59 10.02 1.67
N ASP A 351 -38.12 10.08 0.45
CA ASP A 351 -37.67 9.25 -0.66
C ASP A 351 -36.33 9.76 -1.20
N ILE A 352 -36.12 11.09 -1.21
CA ILE A 352 -34.85 11.72 -1.55
C ILE A 352 -33.74 11.25 -0.59
N ILE A 353 -33.98 11.29 0.73
CA ILE A 353 -33.00 10.81 1.74
C ILE A 353 -32.64 9.34 1.50
N ARG A 354 -33.65 8.49 1.24
CA ARG A 354 -33.43 7.06 0.96
C ARG A 354 -32.64 6.86 -0.34
N ALA A 355 -32.98 7.56 -1.41
CA ALA A 355 -32.32 7.44 -2.69
C ALA A 355 -30.89 7.99 -2.67
N ARG A 356 -30.64 9.10 -1.96
CA ARG A 356 -29.29 9.66 -1.72
C ARG A 356 -28.41 8.64 -0.99
N LYS A 357 -28.93 8.01 0.07
CA LYS A 357 -28.21 6.95 0.79
C LYS A 357 -27.90 5.74 -0.10
N ALA A 358 -28.86 5.29 -0.91
CA ALA A 358 -28.64 4.18 -1.83
C ALA A 358 -27.59 4.51 -2.91
N ALA A 359 -27.58 5.76 -3.41
CA ALA A 359 -26.57 6.24 -4.35
C ALA A 359 -25.18 6.27 -3.70
N ASP A 360 -25.05 6.68 -2.44
CA ASP A 360 -23.76 6.69 -1.72
C ASP A 360 -23.22 5.28 -1.46
N GLU A 361 -24.08 4.34 -1.06
CA GLU A 361 -23.70 2.94 -0.88
C GLU A 361 -23.23 2.31 -2.20
N ALA A 362 -23.95 2.57 -3.30
CA ALA A 362 -23.56 2.11 -4.64
C ALA A 362 -22.28 2.78 -5.14
N ARG A 363 -22.09 4.08 -4.87
CA ARG A 363 -20.87 4.85 -5.16
C ARG A 363 -19.67 4.22 -4.47
N GLY A 364 -19.76 3.97 -3.16
CA GLY A 364 -18.69 3.36 -2.39
C GLY A 364 -18.27 2.01 -2.95
N LEU A 365 -19.24 1.17 -3.32
CA LEU A 365 -18.98 -0.12 -3.94
C LEU A 365 -18.30 0.00 -5.31
N ALA A 366 -18.78 0.89 -6.18
CA ALA A 366 -18.19 1.14 -7.49
C ALA A 366 -16.75 1.64 -7.39
N VAL A 367 -16.50 2.63 -6.51
CA VAL A 367 -15.17 3.22 -6.28
C VAL A 367 -14.19 2.18 -5.74
N GLU A 368 -14.57 1.39 -4.74
CA GLU A 368 -13.69 0.36 -4.18
C GLU A 368 -13.33 -0.71 -5.22
N GLN A 369 -14.28 -1.09 -6.08
CA GLN A 369 -14.02 -2.05 -7.15
C GLN A 369 -13.10 -1.48 -8.25
N LEU A 370 -13.32 -0.22 -8.67
CA LEU A 370 -12.46 0.46 -9.64
C LEU A 370 -11.01 0.60 -9.12
N LYS A 371 -10.82 0.84 -7.82
CA LYS A 371 -9.48 0.92 -7.20
C LYS A 371 -8.70 -0.38 -7.39
N GLN A 372 -9.35 -1.55 -7.37
CA GLN A 372 -8.67 -2.84 -7.52
C GLN A 372 -7.99 -3.00 -8.89
N VAL A 373 -8.61 -2.49 -9.96
CA VAL A 373 -8.05 -2.55 -11.32
C VAL A 373 -6.68 -1.87 -11.38
N ARG A 374 -6.62 -0.62 -10.91
CA ARG A 374 -5.38 0.16 -10.87
C ARG A 374 -4.39 -0.42 -9.85
N TYR A 375 -4.88 -0.92 -8.71
CA TYR A 375 -4.04 -1.53 -7.68
C TYR A 375 -3.20 -2.67 -8.24
N PHE A 376 -3.81 -3.67 -8.88
CA PHE A 376 -3.08 -4.82 -9.42
C PHE A 376 -2.21 -4.44 -10.63
N TRP A 377 -2.65 -3.50 -11.46
CA TRP A 377 -1.82 -3.00 -12.55
C TRP A 377 -0.56 -2.34 -12.00
N LYS A 378 -0.66 -1.52 -10.94
CA LYS A 378 0.49 -0.94 -10.26
C LYS A 378 1.45 -2.00 -9.72
N GLN A 379 0.97 -3.14 -9.24
CA GLN A 379 1.87 -4.22 -8.79
C GLN A 379 2.64 -4.86 -9.94
N ALA A 380 1.96 -5.14 -11.06
CA ALA A 380 2.61 -5.66 -12.28
C ALA A 380 3.61 -4.64 -12.85
N HIS A 381 3.21 -3.36 -12.91
CA HIS A 381 4.06 -2.28 -13.38
C HIS A 381 5.28 -2.09 -12.49
N TRP A 382 5.11 -2.04 -11.17
CA TRP A 382 6.20 -1.89 -10.20
C TRP A 382 7.30 -2.94 -10.41
N LEU A 383 6.91 -4.20 -10.65
CA LEU A 383 7.84 -5.29 -10.93
C LEU A 383 8.51 -5.18 -12.31
N THR A 384 7.74 -4.89 -13.34
CA THR A 384 8.23 -4.92 -14.74
C THR A 384 9.04 -3.68 -15.10
N GLU A 385 8.77 -2.54 -14.48
CA GLU A 385 9.58 -1.33 -14.60
C GLU A 385 10.95 -1.50 -13.94
N ARG A 386 10.98 -2.08 -12.74
CA ARG A 386 12.21 -2.27 -11.96
C ARG A 386 13.05 -3.43 -12.46
N PHE A 387 12.43 -4.46 -13.05
CA PHE A 387 13.09 -5.66 -13.56
C PHE A 387 12.61 -6.03 -14.98
N PRO A 388 12.81 -5.16 -15.99
CA PRO A 388 12.24 -5.34 -17.33
C PRO A 388 12.76 -6.58 -18.06
N ASP A 389 13.94 -7.08 -17.69
CA ASP A 389 14.55 -8.27 -18.28
C ASP A 389 14.24 -9.56 -17.50
N ALA A 390 13.37 -9.51 -16.49
CA ALA A 390 13.12 -10.59 -15.52
C ALA A 390 14.41 -11.18 -14.93
N LYS A 391 15.37 -10.28 -14.63
CA LYS A 391 16.66 -10.57 -14.02
C LYS A 391 16.93 -9.57 -12.91
N LEU A 392 17.67 -10.01 -11.89
CA LEU A 392 18.13 -9.10 -10.85
C LEU A 392 19.02 -8.03 -11.47
N ARG A 393 18.70 -6.77 -11.18
CA ARG A 393 19.53 -5.60 -11.46
C ARG A 393 19.50 -4.68 -10.26
N ASN A 394 20.46 -3.76 -10.20
CA ASN A 394 20.41 -2.70 -9.20
C ASN A 394 19.24 -1.78 -9.52
N VAL A 395 18.48 -1.44 -8.47
CA VAL A 395 17.38 -0.48 -8.51
C VAL A 395 17.66 0.53 -7.41
N GLU A 396 17.91 1.77 -7.80
CA GLU A 396 18.24 2.86 -6.89
C GLU A 396 17.16 3.01 -5.81
N GLY A 397 17.60 3.16 -4.56
CA GLY A 397 16.73 3.24 -3.39
C GLY A 397 16.04 1.94 -2.97
N LEU A 398 16.22 0.82 -3.69
CA LEU A 398 15.51 -0.43 -3.42
C LEU A 398 16.42 -1.64 -3.27
N VAL A 399 17.27 -1.95 -4.25
CA VAL A 399 18.07 -3.18 -4.21
C VAL A 399 19.43 -3.04 -4.89
N LYS A 400 20.45 -3.62 -4.27
CA LYS A 400 21.79 -3.78 -4.83
C LYS A 400 22.42 -5.09 -4.36
N LEU A 401 23.08 -5.80 -5.28
CA LEU A 401 23.95 -6.91 -4.92
C LEU A 401 25.36 -6.37 -4.65
N VAL A 402 25.83 -6.48 -3.40
CA VAL A 402 27.02 -5.79 -2.91
C VAL A 402 28.13 -6.79 -2.63
N ASP A 403 29.33 -6.54 -3.16
CA ASP A 403 30.48 -7.42 -2.92
C ASP A 403 31.10 -7.17 -1.54
N LEU A 404 31.70 -8.22 -0.96
CA LEU A 404 32.37 -8.17 0.35
C LEU A 404 33.47 -7.10 0.41
N LYS A 405 34.14 -6.81 -0.71
CA LYS A 405 35.13 -5.71 -0.80
C LYS A 405 34.48 -4.34 -0.59
N GLU A 406 33.30 -4.12 -1.16
CA GLU A 406 32.54 -2.89 -0.97
C GLU A 406 32.04 -2.80 0.47
N ILE A 407 31.61 -3.91 1.07
CA ILE A 407 31.21 -3.97 2.49
C ILE A 407 32.40 -3.64 3.41
N ALA A 408 33.59 -4.20 3.13
CA ALA A 408 34.81 -3.93 3.89
C ALA A 408 35.23 -2.45 3.79
N ALA A 409 35.15 -1.85 2.60
CA ALA A 409 35.39 -0.41 2.40
C ALA A 409 34.36 0.49 3.12
N ASN A 410 33.22 -0.09 3.52
CA ASN A 410 32.16 0.56 4.27
C ASN A 410 32.11 0.10 5.73
N ASP A 411 33.27 -0.13 6.35
CA ASP A 411 33.42 -0.46 7.79
C ASP A 411 32.63 -1.71 8.20
N TRP A 412 32.49 -2.66 7.27
CA TRP A 412 31.70 -3.87 7.40
C TRP A 412 30.22 -3.62 7.71
N SER A 413 29.70 -2.43 7.42
CA SER A 413 28.28 -2.10 7.63
C SER A 413 27.39 -2.98 6.76
N LEU A 414 26.28 -3.45 7.30
CA LEU A 414 25.28 -4.23 6.58
C LEU A 414 23.99 -3.43 6.33
N THR A 415 24.03 -2.10 6.47
CA THR A 415 22.85 -1.24 6.36
C THR A 415 22.49 -1.05 4.89
N PRO A 416 21.35 -1.59 4.38
CA PRO A 416 21.04 -1.57 2.95
C PRO A 416 21.03 -0.17 2.32
N GLY A 417 20.48 0.83 3.03
CA GLY A 417 20.42 2.22 2.59
C GLY A 417 21.78 2.86 2.26
N ARG A 418 22.89 2.36 2.80
CA ARG A 418 24.25 2.83 2.46
C ARG A 418 24.67 2.42 1.05
N TYR A 419 24.06 1.38 0.50
CA TYR A 419 24.47 0.76 -0.76
C TYR A 419 23.51 1.04 -1.91
N VAL A 420 22.21 1.11 -1.63
CA VAL A 420 21.19 1.25 -2.68
C VAL A 420 20.96 2.69 -3.12
N GLY A 421 21.46 3.68 -2.37
CA GLY A 421 21.20 5.10 -2.63
C GLY A 421 19.88 5.58 -2.03
N VAL A 422 19.43 6.76 -2.47
CA VAL A 422 18.17 7.36 -2.03
C VAL A 422 17.13 7.08 -3.11
N ALA A 423 15.96 6.57 -2.71
CA ALA A 423 14.87 6.40 -3.66
C ALA A 423 14.48 7.77 -4.24
N PRO A 424 14.15 7.86 -5.54
CA PRO A 424 13.53 9.05 -6.09
C PRO A 424 12.32 9.47 -5.24
N GLU A 425 12.04 10.76 -5.14
CA GLU A 425 10.80 11.23 -4.51
C GLU A 425 9.61 10.64 -5.28
N GLU A 426 8.91 9.68 -4.67
CA GLU A 426 7.64 9.19 -5.19
C GLU A 426 6.58 10.25 -4.87
N VAL A 427 6.08 10.91 -5.91
CA VAL A 427 4.86 11.72 -5.80
C VAL A 427 3.74 10.77 -5.39
N ASP A 428 2.94 11.12 -4.39
CA ASP A 428 1.77 10.33 -4.06
C ASP A 428 0.80 10.37 -5.24
N GLU A 429 0.86 9.39 -6.13
CA GLU A 429 0.00 9.31 -7.32
C GLU A 429 -1.48 9.02 -6.98
N ASN A 430 -1.82 8.86 -5.69
CA ASN A 430 -3.19 8.87 -5.21
C ASN A 430 -3.59 10.26 -4.69
N PHE A 431 -2.63 11.15 -4.47
CA PHE A 431 -2.86 12.56 -4.20
C PHE A 431 -2.99 13.29 -5.53
N ASP A 432 -4.22 13.44 -5.98
CA ASP A 432 -4.53 14.20 -7.19
C ASP A 432 -4.61 15.70 -6.85
N PHE A 433 -3.53 16.42 -7.19
CA PHE A 433 -3.46 17.86 -7.04
C PHE A 433 -4.55 18.59 -7.84
N GLU A 434 -4.92 18.08 -9.02
CA GLU A 434 -5.92 18.71 -9.87
C GLU A 434 -7.33 18.51 -9.31
N GLU A 435 -7.63 17.32 -8.80
CA GLU A 435 -8.87 17.08 -8.04
C GLU A 435 -8.93 17.95 -6.79
N THR A 436 -7.86 18.00 -5.99
CA THR A 436 -7.79 18.86 -4.80
C THR A 436 -8.00 20.34 -5.17
N LEU A 437 -7.43 20.80 -6.28
CA LEU A 437 -7.62 22.17 -6.76
C LEU A 437 -9.04 22.42 -7.26
N ARG A 438 -9.67 21.46 -7.95
CA ARG A 438 -11.09 21.55 -8.34
C ARG A 438 -12.01 21.52 -7.12
N GLU A 439 -11.72 20.70 -6.12
CA GLU A 439 -12.44 20.67 -4.84
C GLU A 439 -12.34 22.01 -4.12
N ILE A 440 -11.12 22.55 -3.97
CA ILE A 440 -10.90 23.88 -3.42
C ILE A 440 -11.63 24.94 -4.24
N HIS A 441 -11.67 24.81 -5.57
CA HIS A 441 -12.37 25.76 -6.42
C HIS A 441 -13.88 25.74 -6.21
N VAL A 442 -14.49 24.55 -6.14
CA VAL A 442 -15.93 24.38 -5.83
C VAL A 442 -16.25 24.92 -4.43
N GLU A 443 -15.42 24.59 -3.43
CA GLU A 443 -15.58 25.08 -2.05
C GLU A 443 -15.40 26.60 -1.96
N LEU A 444 -14.47 27.17 -2.73
CA LEU A 444 -14.25 28.62 -2.81
C LEU A 444 -15.43 29.33 -3.48
N GLU A 445 -16.06 28.74 -4.50
CA GLU A 445 -17.29 29.28 -5.09
C GLU A 445 -18.43 29.28 -4.08
N ASP A 446 -18.61 28.20 -3.31
CA ASP A 446 -19.62 28.11 -2.24
C ASP A 446 -19.39 29.16 -1.14
N LEU A 447 -18.15 29.29 -0.65
CA LEU A 447 -17.79 30.29 0.36
C LEU A 447 -17.99 31.72 -0.14
N ASN A 448 -17.74 31.99 -1.42
CA ASN A 448 -17.99 33.29 -2.03
C ASN A 448 -19.49 33.58 -2.14
N ALA A 449 -20.31 32.59 -2.52
CA ALA A 449 -21.76 32.75 -2.59
C ALA A 449 -22.37 33.01 -1.19
N GLU A 450 -21.91 32.29 -0.17
CA GLU A 450 -22.29 32.55 1.23
C GLU A 450 -21.85 33.94 1.70
N ALA A 451 -20.62 34.35 1.38
CA ALA A 451 -20.10 35.67 1.75
C ALA A 451 -20.92 36.80 1.11
N VAL A 452 -21.32 36.67 -0.16
CA VAL A 452 -22.20 37.65 -0.83
C VAL A 452 -23.56 37.73 -0.14
N THR A 453 -24.15 36.59 0.21
CA THR A 453 -25.45 36.51 0.90
C THR A 453 -25.39 37.14 2.29
N LEU A 454 -24.31 36.85 3.04
CA LEU A 454 -24.09 37.42 4.36
C LEU A 454 -23.88 38.93 4.29
N ALA A 455 -23.11 39.42 3.31
CA ALA A 455 -22.91 40.84 3.09
C ALA A 455 -24.23 41.57 2.76
N ALA A 456 -25.09 40.98 1.93
CA ALA A 456 -26.42 41.51 1.64
C ALA A 456 -27.32 41.55 2.89
N THR A 457 -27.27 40.50 3.71
CA THR A 457 -28.04 40.42 4.97
C THR A 457 -27.57 41.48 5.97
N ILE A 458 -26.26 41.65 6.13
CA ILE A 458 -25.68 42.70 6.99
C ILE A 458 -26.16 44.08 6.54
N LYS A 459 -26.09 44.37 5.23
CA LYS A 459 -26.53 45.65 4.67
C LYS A 459 -28.02 45.91 4.97
N LYS A 460 -28.88 44.92 4.77
CA LYS A 460 -30.31 45.01 5.08
C LYS A 460 -30.56 45.27 6.58
N ASN A 461 -29.83 44.59 7.45
CA ASN A 461 -29.93 44.80 8.90
C ASN A 461 -29.50 46.22 9.30
N PHE A 462 -28.48 46.81 8.66
CA PHE A 462 -28.09 48.20 8.87
C PHE A 462 -29.20 49.18 8.44
N GLU A 463 -29.80 48.95 7.26
CA GLU A 463 -30.92 49.74 6.75
C GLU A 463 -32.15 49.67 7.69
N GLU A 464 -32.46 48.50 8.24
CA GLU A 464 -33.54 48.30 9.23
C GLU A 464 -33.26 48.95 10.60
N LEU A 465 -31.99 49.09 10.97
CA LEU A 465 -31.54 49.79 12.17
C LEU A 465 -31.45 51.32 11.98
N GLY A 466 -31.68 51.82 10.76
CA GLY A 466 -31.71 53.26 10.45
C GLY A 466 -30.32 53.92 10.33
N VAL A 467 -29.28 53.15 9.99
CA VAL A 467 -27.92 53.64 9.70
C VAL A 467 -27.59 53.50 8.23
#